data_AF-A0A942WKZ8-F1
#
_entry.id   AF-A0A942WKZ8-F1
#
_cell.length_a   1.000
_cell.length_b   1.000
_cell.length_c   1.000
_cell.angle_alpha   90.00
_cell.angle_beta   90.00
_cell.angle_gamma   90.00
#
_symmetry.space_group_name_H-M   'P 1'
#
loop_
_entity.id
_entity.type
_entity.pdbx_description
1 polymer ?
#
loop_
_entity_poly.entity_id
_entity_poly.type
_entity_poly.pdbx_seq_one_letter_code
_entity_poly.pdbx_strand_id
1 'polypeptide(L)'
;IEDDIAEIDDDFQIVVSGWSVYVESLNLTLRQGIACVWDDEEGLFMPDFDVTIVYEGNIETQEWLYYEQDGMVVTLGNWLNGRLSCEQIEQLWCELIIPEQNKEQKESEE
;
A
#
# COMPACT_ATOMS: atom_id res chain seq x y z
N ILE A 1 3.66 1.88 -10.03
CA ILE A 1 3.63 3.26 -9.51
C ILE A 1 4.84 3.44 -8.60
N GLU A 2 5.37 4.64 -8.41
CA GLU A 2 6.47 4.86 -7.46
C GLU A 2 5.96 4.88 -6.00
N ASP A 3 6.89 4.91 -5.04
CA ASP A 3 6.51 5.19 -3.65
C ASP A 3 5.80 6.56 -3.58
N ASP A 4 4.78 6.68 -2.73
CA ASP A 4 3.96 7.89 -2.63
C ASP A 4 3.67 8.23 -1.17
N ILE A 5 3.30 9.49 -0.88
CA ILE A 5 2.89 9.91 0.46
C ILE A 5 1.41 10.31 0.41
N ALA A 6 0.59 9.56 1.14
CA ALA A 6 -0.80 9.92 1.37
C ALA A 6 -0.87 10.79 2.64
N GLU A 7 -1.24 12.06 2.48
CA GLU A 7 -1.60 12.94 3.60
C GLU A 7 -3.01 12.59 4.08
N ILE A 8 -3.13 12.27 5.37
CA ILE A 8 -4.41 11.84 5.95
C ILE A 8 -4.99 12.97 6.81
N ASP A 9 -4.16 13.51 7.70
CA ASP A 9 -4.45 14.68 8.53
C ASP A 9 -3.16 15.46 8.84
N ASP A 10 -3.25 16.54 9.62
CA ASP A 10 -2.13 17.45 9.89
C ASP A 10 -0.99 16.77 10.67
N ASP A 11 -1.26 15.71 11.44
CA ASP A 11 -0.30 15.03 12.32
C ASP A 11 -0.05 13.56 11.89
N PHE A 12 -0.60 13.14 10.74
CA PHE A 12 -0.54 11.76 10.25
C PHE A 12 -0.39 11.66 8.72
N GLN A 13 0.62 10.91 8.29
CA GLN A 13 0.88 10.60 6.88
C GLN A 13 1.13 9.10 6.70
N ILE A 14 0.92 8.58 5.49
CA ILE A 14 1.27 7.22 5.13
C ILE A 14 2.24 7.23 3.96
N VAL A 15 3.43 6.67 4.17
CA VAL A 15 4.39 6.38 3.08
C VAL A 15 3.98 5.06 2.45
N VAL A 16 3.58 5.08 1.18
CA VAL A 16 2.99 3.96 0.44
C VAL A 16 3.99 3.35 -0.53
N SER A 17 4.13 2.02 -0.51
CA SER A 17 5.10 1.27 -1.32
C SER A 17 4.76 1.24 -2.81
N GLY A 18 5.71 1.47 -3.72
CA GLY A 18 5.57 1.49 -5.17
C GLY A 18 5.07 0.18 -5.79
N TRP A 19 5.40 -0.94 -5.17
CA TRP A 19 4.86 -2.23 -5.55
C TRP A 19 3.42 -2.41 -5.03
N SER A 20 2.66 -3.25 -5.71
CA SER A 20 1.27 -3.51 -5.37
C SER A 20 0.87 -4.94 -5.71
N VAL A 21 -0.18 -5.43 -5.06
CA VAL A 21 -0.78 -6.74 -5.33
C VAL A 21 -2.18 -6.53 -5.87
N TYR A 22 -2.43 -6.94 -7.12
CA TYR A 22 -3.76 -6.88 -7.70
C TYR A 22 -4.47 -8.24 -7.55
N VAL A 23 -5.69 -8.22 -7.01
CA VAL A 23 -6.53 -9.39 -6.83
C VAL A 23 -7.71 -9.30 -7.80
N GLU A 24 -7.54 -9.86 -8.99
CA GLU A 24 -8.49 -9.73 -10.12
C GLU A 24 -9.92 -10.15 -9.73
N SER A 25 -10.07 -11.25 -9.00
CA SER A 25 -11.38 -11.77 -8.59
C SER A 25 -12.17 -10.83 -7.67
N LEU A 26 -11.48 -9.92 -6.97
CA LEU A 26 -12.09 -8.91 -6.11
C LEU A 26 -12.12 -7.53 -6.76
N ASN A 27 -11.39 -7.34 -7.87
CA ASN A 27 -11.12 -6.05 -8.47
C ASN A 27 -10.56 -5.04 -7.44
N LEU A 28 -9.58 -5.50 -6.64
CA LEU A 28 -8.92 -4.70 -5.61
C LEU A 28 -7.41 -4.74 -5.81
N THR A 29 -6.76 -3.62 -5.51
CA THR A 29 -5.30 -3.54 -5.37
C THR A 29 -4.91 -3.26 -3.93
N LEU A 30 -3.92 -4.00 -3.43
CA LEU A 30 -3.32 -3.80 -2.12
C LEU A 30 -1.93 -3.19 -2.25
N ARG A 31 -1.61 -2.25 -1.38
CA ARG A 31 -0.25 -1.75 -1.17
C ARG A 31 0.10 -1.87 0.30
N GLN A 32 1.38 -2.02 0.62
CA GLN A 32 1.85 -1.81 1.98
C GLN A 32 2.28 -0.35 2.14
N GLY A 33 2.26 0.12 3.38
CA GLY A 33 2.80 1.42 3.71
C GLY A 33 3.23 1.47 5.16
N ILE A 34 3.78 2.61 5.54
CA ILE A 34 4.16 2.92 6.92
C ILE A 34 3.41 4.19 7.30
N ALA A 35 2.63 4.08 8.37
CA ALA A 35 2.05 5.22 9.06
C ALA A 35 3.15 6.00 9.77
N CYS A 36 3.21 7.30 9.53
CA CYS A 36 4.14 8.23 10.15
C CYS A 36 3.36 9.28 10.94
N VAL A 37 3.77 9.52 12.18
CA VAL A 37 3.15 10.49 13.08
C VAL A 37 4.08 11.68 13.23
N TRP A 38 3.54 12.90 13.28
CA TRP A 38 4.32 14.10 13.52
C TRP A 38 4.99 14.05 14.90
N ASP A 39 6.31 14.22 14.93
CA ASP A 39 7.09 14.36 16.15
C ASP A 39 7.51 15.82 16.33
N ASP A 40 6.99 16.48 17.37
CA ASP A 40 7.29 17.88 17.69
C ASP A 40 8.74 18.12 18.16
N GLU A 41 9.39 17.11 18.74
CA GLU A 41 10.78 17.22 19.23
C GLU A 41 11.77 17.19 18.07
N GLU A 42 11.55 16.26 17.13
CA GLU A 42 12.37 16.10 15.93
C GLU A 42 11.94 17.04 14.78
N GLY A 43 10.71 17.58 14.84
CA GLY A 43 10.15 18.49 13.84
C GLY A 43 9.92 17.82 12.48
N LEU A 44 9.58 16.53 12.48
CA LEU A 44 9.34 15.73 11.27
C LEU A 44 8.43 14.53 11.54
N PHE A 45 7.84 13.98 10.47
CA PHE A 45 7.03 12.75 10.54
C PHE A 45 7.92 11.52 10.77
N MET A 46 7.73 10.86 11.90
CA MET A 46 8.47 9.67 12.30
C MET A 46 7.66 8.40 12.01
N PRO A 47 8.27 7.35 11.44
CA PRO A 47 7.63 6.04 11.27
C PRO A 47 7.09 5.48 12.58
N ASP A 48 5.85 4.99 12.58
CA ASP A 48 5.20 4.39 13.75
C ASP A 48 4.82 2.92 13.50
N PHE A 49 3.96 2.63 12.52
CA PHE A 49 3.49 1.26 12.27
C PHE A 49 3.25 0.93 10.80
N ASP A 50 3.34 -0.36 10.46
CA ASP A 50 3.02 -0.87 9.13
C ASP A 50 1.50 -0.89 8.90
N VAL A 51 1.10 -0.57 7.67
CA VAL A 51 -0.30 -0.59 7.22
C VAL A 51 -0.46 -1.32 5.89
N THR A 52 -1.65 -1.88 5.67
CA THR A 52 -2.11 -2.30 4.34
C THR A 52 -3.15 -1.30 3.84
N ILE A 53 -3.00 -0.83 2.62
CA ILE A 53 -3.93 0.07 1.93
C ILE A 53 -4.67 -0.70 0.83
N VAL A 54 -5.99 -0.48 0.73
CA VAL A 54 -6.88 -1.07 -0.26
C VAL A 54 -7.35 0.00 -1.25
N TYR A 55 -7.19 -0.28 -2.54
CA TYR A 55 -7.68 0.51 -3.66
C TYR A 55 -8.72 -0.32 -4.44
N GLU A 56 -9.68 0.35 -5.08
CA GLU A 56 -10.53 -0.30 -6.08
C GLU A 56 -9.83 -0.33 -7.45
N GLY A 57 -10.10 -1.39 -8.21
CA GLY A 57 -9.61 -1.54 -9.57
C GLY A 57 -8.09 -1.67 -9.69
N ASN A 58 -7.61 -1.42 -10.91
CA ASN A 58 -6.18 -1.33 -11.21
C ASN A 58 -5.75 0.13 -11.03
N ILE A 59 -4.66 0.31 -10.29
CA ILE A 59 -4.22 1.50 -9.55
C ILE A 59 -3.98 2.77 -10.38
N GLU A 60 -4.15 2.71 -11.70
CA GLU A 60 -3.90 3.81 -12.64
C GLU A 60 -4.82 5.04 -12.42
N THR A 61 -5.87 4.96 -11.60
CA THR A 61 -6.89 6.02 -11.54
C THR A 61 -7.49 6.38 -10.17
N GLN A 62 -7.04 5.85 -9.02
CA GLN A 62 -7.94 5.83 -7.86
C GLN A 62 -7.43 6.35 -6.50
N GLU A 63 -8.35 7.06 -5.84
CA GLU A 63 -8.40 7.28 -4.39
C GLU A 63 -8.50 5.93 -3.68
N TRP A 64 -7.64 5.70 -2.70
CA TRP A 64 -7.73 4.60 -1.74
C TRP A 64 -9.10 4.54 -1.03
N LEU A 65 -9.54 3.32 -0.69
CA LEU A 65 -10.82 3.05 -0.05
C LEU A 65 -10.71 2.85 1.46
N TYR A 66 -9.63 2.20 1.90
CA TYR A 66 -9.48 1.69 3.25
C TYR A 66 -8.01 1.43 3.57
N TYR A 67 -7.63 1.56 4.84
CA TYR A 67 -6.34 1.10 5.35
C TYR A 67 -6.50 0.49 6.73
N GLU A 68 -5.58 -0.40 7.10
CA GLU A 68 -5.57 -1.03 8.41
C GLU A 68 -4.15 -1.36 8.86
N GLN A 69 -3.91 -1.33 10.17
CA GLN A 69 -2.66 -1.77 10.82
C GLN A 69 -2.62 -3.31 10.90
N ASP A 70 -2.79 -3.96 9.76
CA ASP A 70 -2.83 -5.41 9.65
C ASP A 70 -2.21 -5.87 8.32
N GLY A 71 -1.89 -7.16 8.24
CA GLY A 71 -1.43 -7.78 7.00
C GLY A 71 -2.56 -7.96 5.99
N MET A 72 -2.20 -8.04 4.70
CA MET A 72 -3.13 -8.11 3.56
C MET A 72 -4.32 -9.06 3.71
N VAL A 73 -4.10 -10.28 4.21
CA VAL A 73 -5.17 -11.28 4.38
C VAL A 73 -6.20 -10.83 5.41
N VAL A 74 -5.75 -10.31 6.54
CA VAL A 74 -6.62 -9.83 7.62
C VAL A 74 -7.37 -8.59 7.16
N THR A 75 -6.67 -7.63 6.56
CA THR A 75 -7.25 -6.41 6.00
C THR A 75 -8.34 -6.71 4.97
N LEU A 76 -8.09 -7.65 4.05
CA LEU A 76 -9.11 -8.10 3.10
C LEU A 76 -10.27 -8.81 3.79
N GLY A 77 -10.02 -9.64 4.81
CA GLY A 77 -11.06 -10.31 5.58
C GLY A 77 -12.02 -9.32 6.25
N ASN A 78 -11.44 -8.26 6.85
CA ASN A 78 -12.18 -7.17 7.47
C ASN A 78 -12.96 -6.35 6.44
N TRP A 79 -12.32 -5.96 5.33
CA TRP A 79 -12.96 -5.24 4.23
C TRP A 79 -14.13 -6.01 3.61
N LEU A 80 -13.94 -7.31 3.38
CA LEU A 80 -14.96 -8.20 2.85
C LEU A 80 -16.05 -8.55 3.88
N ASN A 81 -15.90 -8.11 5.13
CA ASN A 81 -16.83 -8.35 6.23
C ASN A 81 -17.21 -9.83 6.36
N GLY A 82 -16.21 -10.71 6.32
CA GLY A 82 -16.38 -12.16 6.49
C GLY A 82 -17.01 -12.92 5.31
N ARG A 83 -17.17 -12.29 4.13
CA ARG A 83 -17.66 -12.99 2.92
C ARG A 83 -16.72 -14.10 2.43
N LEU A 84 -15.43 -13.98 2.74
CA LEU A 84 -14.41 -15.01 2.52
C LEU A 84 -13.67 -15.26 3.84
N SER A 85 -13.30 -16.51 4.11
CA SER A 85 -12.40 -16.84 5.21
C SER A 85 -10.95 -16.48 4.86
N CYS A 86 -10.08 -16.35 5.87
CA CYS A 86 -8.64 -16.12 5.64
C CYS A 86 -8.02 -17.21 4.75
N GLU A 87 -8.38 -18.48 4.97
CA GLU A 87 -7.91 -19.60 4.14
C GLU A 87 -8.35 -19.44 2.68
N GLN A 88 -9.57 -18.98 2.42
CA GLN A 88 -10.02 -18.72 1.04
C GLN A 88 -9.28 -17.54 0.41
N ILE A 89 -9.01 -16.49 1.19
CA ILE A 89 -8.29 -15.30 0.73
C ILE A 89 -6.84 -15.66 0.35
N GLU A 90 -6.17 -16.49 1.16
CA GLU A 90 -4.79 -16.95 0.90
C GLU A 90 -4.66 -17.78 -0.39
N GLN A 91 -5.76 -18.35 -0.89
CA GLN A 91 -5.79 -19.12 -2.13
C GLN A 91 -6.21 -18.29 -3.36
N LEU A 92 -6.51 -17.00 -3.19
CA LEU A 92 -6.86 -16.14 -4.32
C LEU A 92 -5.64 -15.94 -5.23
N TRP A 93 -5.87 -16.05 -6.54
CA TRP A 93 -4.88 -15.61 -7.51
C TRP A 93 -4.65 -14.11 -7.38
N CYS A 94 -3.39 -13.70 -7.40
CA CYS A 94 -2.99 -12.31 -7.38
C CYS A 94 -1.79 -12.07 -8.29
N GLU A 95 -1.67 -10.83 -8.74
CA GLU A 95 -0.54 -10.37 -9.53
C GLU A 95 0.30 -9.39 -8.71
N LEU A 96 1.59 -9.72 -8.56
CA LEU A 96 2.56 -8.82 -7.98
C LEU A 96 3.07 -7.85 -9.06
N ILE A 97 2.78 -6.57 -8.86
CA ILE A 97 3.19 -5.49 -9.77
C ILE A 97 4.35 -4.76 -9.11
N ILE A 98 5.52 -4.81 -9.73
CA ILE A 98 6.73 -4.10 -9.28
C ILE A 98 7.02 -3.00 -10.30
N PRO A 99 7.13 -1.72 -9.89
CA PRO A 99 7.50 -0.65 -10.81
C PRO A 99 8.88 -0.91 -11.41
N GLU A 100 9.03 -0.68 -12.72
CA GLU A 100 10.33 -0.73 -13.37
C GLU A 100 11.23 0.37 -12.78
N GLN A 101 12.33 -0.03 -12.13
CA GLN A 101 13.40 0.91 -11.81
C GLN A 101 14.08 1.31 -13.11
N ASN A 102 13.89 2.55 -13.56
CA ASN A 102 14.72 3.12 -14.64
C ASN A 102 16.19 3.05 -14.22
N LYS A 103 16.91 2.02 -14.70
CA LYS A 103 18.38 2.01 -14.71
C LYS A 103 18.87 3.00 -15.77
N GLU A 104 18.71 4.29 -15.53
CA GLU A 104 19.62 5.29 -16.08
C GLU A 104 20.70 5.59 -15.04
N GLN A 105 21.51 4.57 -14.72
CA GLN A 105 22.92 4.86 -14.50
C GLN A 105 23.46 5.23 -15.87
N LYS A 106 23.36 6.52 -16.24
CA LYS A 106 24.31 7.08 -17.19
C LYS A 106 25.68 6.86 -16.57
N GLU A 107 26.38 5.86 -17.09
CA GLU A 107 27.84 5.84 -17.12
C GLU A 107 28.29 7.26 -17.42
N SER A 108 28.74 7.96 -16.38
CA SER A 108 29.50 9.17 -16.56
C SER A 108 30.89 8.68 -16.89
N GLU A 109 31.06 8.31 -18.16
CA GLU A 109 32.35 8.35 -18.85
C GLU A 109 32.82 9.82 -18.84
N GLU A 110 33.73 10.15 -17.91
CA GLU A 110 35.04 10.83 -18.11
C GLU A 110 35.60 11.35 -16.78
#